data_AF-A0A2P5YQ46-F1
#
_entry.id   AF-A0A2P5YQ46-F1
#
_cell.length_a   1.000
_cell.length_b   1.000
_cell.length_c   1.000
_cell.angle_alpha   90.00
_cell.angle_beta   90.00
_cell.angle_gamma   90.00
#
_symmetry.space_group_name_H-M   'P 1'
#
loop_
_entity.id
_entity.type
_entity.pdbx_description
1 polymer ?
#
loop_
_entity_poly.entity_id
_entity_poly.type
_entity_poly.pdbx_seq_one_letter_code
_entity_poly.pdbx_strand_id
1 'polypeptide(L)'
;MLSKGIMDVRLGLLFLFVLGASWVCDARQLEAAPVVLSGASVRKQSSVIKQNPGSVVQTNQGQDEEVVENIVWKDNVCTLCEEFATEAINFLSQNKTQTEIVEVLHKSCSRIPSFEQQCITLVDYYVPLFFVEISLIQPEVLCKEVNLCQKFALISTQIREDCCGVCHHAVSEVLTKLKDPDTQLEIIELLLKGCDSVQNYVKKCKSLVFEYGPLILANTENFLETTDVCTILHACNGAKQTLVADS
;
A
#
# COMPACT_ATOMS: atom_id res chain seq x y z
N MET A 1 -19.44 23.13 29.46
CA MET A 1 -18.23 22.90 28.64
C MET A 1 -17.89 21.40 28.58
N LEU A 2 -18.79 20.56 28.05
CA LEU A 2 -18.55 19.11 27.88
C LEU A 2 -19.46 18.59 26.76
N SER A 3 -19.21 19.02 25.52
CA SER A 3 -19.79 18.38 24.32
C SER A 3 -19.12 18.85 23.01
N LYS A 4 -17.88 19.36 23.08
CA LYS A 4 -17.20 19.98 21.91
C LYS A 4 -16.00 19.15 21.41
N GLY A 5 -15.74 17.99 22.02
CA GLY A 5 -14.55 17.17 21.73
C GLY A 5 -14.82 15.76 21.20
N ILE A 6 -16.08 15.34 21.01
CA ILE A 6 -16.40 13.97 20.55
C ILE A 6 -16.67 13.92 19.04
N MET A 7 -17.20 15.00 18.45
CA MET A 7 -17.56 15.01 17.02
C MET A 7 -16.35 15.21 16.11
N ASP A 8 -15.40 16.06 16.51
CA ASP A 8 -14.12 16.30 15.80
C ASP A 8 -13.21 15.06 15.81
N VAL A 9 -13.19 14.34 16.93
CA VAL A 9 -12.43 13.09 17.08
C VAL A 9 -13.06 11.97 16.26
N ARG A 10 -14.41 11.92 16.15
CA ARG A 10 -15.10 10.95 15.28
C ARG A 10 -14.87 11.23 13.80
N LEU A 11 -14.92 12.50 13.38
CA LEU A 11 -14.65 12.87 11.99
C LEU A 11 -13.17 12.66 11.64
N GLY A 12 -12.25 13.01 12.54
CA GLY A 12 -10.81 12.74 12.40
C GLY A 12 -10.46 11.25 12.41
N LEU A 13 -11.11 10.44 13.25
CA LEU A 13 -10.95 8.97 13.23
C LEU A 13 -11.56 8.35 11.98
N LEU A 14 -12.70 8.86 11.49
CA LEU A 14 -13.29 8.42 10.23
C LEU A 14 -12.37 8.76 9.05
N PHE A 15 -11.78 9.97 9.01
CA PHE A 15 -10.79 10.32 8.01
C PHE A 15 -9.52 9.45 8.11
N LEU A 16 -9.03 9.15 9.31
CA LEU A 16 -7.89 8.24 9.50
C LEU A 16 -8.21 6.78 9.16
N PHE A 17 -9.43 6.31 9.43
CA PHE A 17 -9.91 4.99 9.03
C PHE A 17 -10.11 4.88 7.52
N VAL A 18 -10.66 5.92 6.87
CA VAL A 18 -10.81 5.98 5.42
C VAL A 18 -9.44 6.05 4.75
N LEU A 19 -8.52 6.89 5.23
CA LEU A 19 -7.15 6.95 4.71
C LEU A 19 -6.37 5.64 4.96
N GLY A 20 -6.58 4.98 6.11
CA GLY A 20 -5.99 3.69 6.44
C GLY A 20 -6.57 2.51 5.61
N ALA A 21 -7.87 2.53 5.35
CA ALA A 21 -8.54 1.55 4.49
C ALA A 21 -8.22 1.78 3.01
N SER A 22 -8.04 3.04 2.57
CA SER A 22 -7.58 3.34 1.21
C SER A 22 -6.13 2.86 0.98
N TRP A 23 -5.25 2.98 1.98
CA TRP A 23 -3.86 2.48 1.88
C TRP A 23 -3.77 0.95 1.82
N VAL A 24 -4.72 0.22 2.41
CA VAL A 24 -4.79 -1.25 2.27
C VAL A 24 -5.27 -1.70 0.88
N CYS A 25 -6.03 -0.84 0.20
CA CYS A 25 -6.61 -1.14 -1.11
C CYS A 25 -5.66 -0.85 -2.29
N ASP A 26 -4.89 0.25 -2.23
CA ASP A 26 -3.95 0.63 -3.31
C ASP A 26 -2.66 -0.20 -3.34
N ALA A 27 -2.23 -0.76 -2.20
CA ALA A 27 -0.95 -1.48 -2.09
C ALA A 27 -0.85 -2.77 -2.94
N ARG A 28 -1.93 -3.21 -3.59
CA ARG A 28 -1.98 -4.46 -4.38
C ARG A 28 -1.92 -4.29 -5.90
N GLN A 29 -1.93 -3.07 -6.45
CA GLN A 29 -1.96 -2.88 -7.91
C GLN A 29 -0.56 -2.70 -8.55
N LEU A 30 0.52 -2.79 -7.79
CA LEU A 30 1.88 -2.65 -8.32
C LEU A 30 2.41 -3.90 -9.07
N GLU A 31 1.69 -5.03 -9.09
CA GLU A 31 2.18 -6.29 -9.71
C GLU A 31 1.57 -6.63 -11.07
N ALA A 32 0.72 -5.77 -11.66
CA ALA A 32 0.14 -6.04 -12.98
C ALA A 32 0.96 -5.42 -14.13
N ALA A 33 2.25 -5.71 -14.21
CA ALA A 33 3.01 -5.56 -15.45
C ALA A 33 3.60 -6.93 -15.84
N PRO A 34 3.12 -7.59 -16.90
CA PRO A 34 3.75 -8.82 -17.36
C PRO A 34 5.13 -8.47 -17.90
N VAL A 35 6.17 -8.80 -17.13
CA VAL A 35 7.54 -8.84 -17.66
C VAL A 35 7.59 -10.00 -18.66
N VAL A 36 7.48 -9.68 -19.94
CA VAL A 36 7.74 -10.61 -21.03
C VAL A 36 9.25 -10.89 -21.03
N LEU A 37 9.67 -11.93 -20.32
CA LEU A 37 10.99 -12.52 -20.51
C LEU A 37 10.90 -13.56 -21.63
N SER A 38 11.43 -13.13 -22.77
CA SER A 38 11.71 -13.91 -23.96
C SER A 38 12.40 -15.25 -23.64
N GLY A 39 11.80 -16.34 -24.13
CA GLY A 39 12.44 -17.60 -24.52
C GLY A 39 13.65 -18.09 -23.72
N ALA A 40 13.40 -18.95 -22.73
CA ALA A 40 14.33 -20.02 -22.37
C ALA A 40 13.52 -21.28 -22.05
N SER A 41 13.68 -22.31 -22.89
CA SER A 41 13.18 -23.66 -22.63
C SER A 41 13.94 -24.24 -21.44
N VAL A 42 13.31 -24.34 -20.27
CA VAL A 42 13.86 -25.08 -19.13
C VAL A 42 13.16 -26.43 -19.03
N ARG A 43 13.96 -27.45 -19.30
CA ARG A 43 13.68 -28.88 -19.24
C ARG A 43 13.12 -29.24 -17.85
N LYS A 44 11.94 -29.87 -17.81
CA LYS A 44 11.30 -30.41 -16.60
C LYS A 44 12.22 -31.47 -15.98
N GLN A 45 12.95 -31.12 -14.94
CA GLN A 45 13.68 -32.10 -14.13
C GLN A 45 12.88 -32.31 -12.84
N SER A 46 12.22 -33.46 -12.78
CA SER A 46 11.55 -33.96 -11.59
C SER A 46 12.62 -34.34 -10.56
N SER A 47 12.84 -33.49 -9.57
CA SER A 47 13.56 -33.85 -8.33
C SER A 47 12.52 -34.16 -7.27
N VAL A 48 12.41 -35.45 -6.96
CA VAL A 48 11.59 -36.01 -5.87
C VAL A 48 12.11 -35.45 -4.55
N ILE A 49 11.34 -34.58 -3.89
CA ILE A 49 11.52 -34.29 -2.46
C ILE A 49 10.58 -35.21 -1.69
N LYS A 50 11.17 -36.05 -0.82
CA LYS A 50 10.43 -36.88 0.15
C LYS A 50 9.59 -35.98 1.07
N GLN A 51 8.28 -36.06 0.96
CA GLN A 51 7.36 -35.44 1.94
C GLN A 51 7.42 -36.18 3.28
N ASN A 52 7.45 -35.42 4.37
CA ASN A 52 7.01 -35.85 5.70
C ASN A 52 5.46 -35.84 5.71
N PRO A 53 4.76 -36.86 6.25
CA PRO A 53 3.32 -37.00 6.07
C PRO A 53 2.58 -36.15 7.12
N GLY A 54 1.89 -35.11 6.68
CA GLY A 54 1.17 -34.24 7.61
C GLY A 54 0.44 -33.06 6.98
N SER A 55 -0.19 -33.25 5.82
CA SER A 55 -1.27 -32.37 5.36
C SER A 55 -2.05 -33.08 4.26
N VAL A 56 -3.20 -33.65 4.60
CA VAL A 56 -4.11 -34.23 3.62
C VAL A 56 -4.94 -33.08 3.06
N VAL A 57 -4.64 -32.65 1.84
CA VAL A 57 -5.61 -31.93 1.00
C VAL A 57 -6.17 -32.95 0.03
N GLN A 58 -7.42 -33.37 0.24
CA GLN A 58 -8.17 -34.13 -0.76
C GLN A 58 -8.53 -33.17 -1.89
N THR A 59 -7.99 -33.40 -3.08
CA THR A 59 -8.39 -32.71 -4.30
C THR A 59 -9.62 -33.43 -4.87
N ASN A 60 -10.78 -32.79 -4.76
CA ASN A 60 -11.88 -33.08 -5.68
C ASN A 60 -11.64 -32.28 -6.94
N GLN A 61 -11.52 -33.03 -8.03
CA GLN A 61 -11.03 -32.65 -9.33
C GLN A 61 -11.95 -31.60 -9.99
N GLY A 62 -11.39 -30.42 -10.30
CA GLY A 62 -11.96 -29.52 -11.31
C GLY A 62 -12.08 -28.06 -10.90
N GLN A 63 -10.96 -27.33 -10.78
CA GLN A 63 -10.79 -25.90 -11.13
C GLN A 63 -9.35 -25.43 -10.80
N ASP A 64 -8.32 -26.07 -11.38
CA ASP A 64 -6.97 -26.11 -10.76
C ASP A 64 -5.80 -25.76 -11.69
N GLU A 65 -5.88 -24.73 -12.54
CA GLU A 65 -4.73 -24.30 -13.37
C GLU A 65 -4.19 -22.91 -12.97
N GLU A 66 -5.05 -21.89 -12.81
CA GLU A 66 -4.62 -20.52 -12.49
C GLU A 66 -4.21 -20.32 -11.01
N VAL A 67 -4.81 -21.07 -10.08
CA VAL A 67 -4.51 -20.98 -8.64
C VAL A 67 -3.16 -21.64 -8.31
N VAL A 68 -2.79 -22.69 -9.05
CA VAL A 68 -1.56 -23.44 -8.83
C VAL A 68 -0.33 -22.64 -9.30
N GLU A 69 -0.44 -21.93 -10.43
CA GLU A 69 0.66 -21.11 -10.97
C GLU A 69 1.02 -19.93 -10.06
N ASN A 70 0.02 -19.26 -9.49
CA ASN A 70 0.21 -18.13 -8.57
C ASN A 70 0.82 -18.53 -7.21
N ILE A 71 0.51 -19.73 -6.72
CA ILE A 71 1.10 -20.25 -5.47
C ILE A 71 2.57 -20.63 -5.70
N VAL A 72 2.88 -21.27 -6.83
CA VAL A 72 4.25 -21.67 -7.19
C VAL A 72 5.15 -20.44 -7.41
N TRP A 73 4.66 -19.39 -8.09
CA TRP A 73 5.45 -18.17 -8.28
C TRP A 73 5.77 -17.47 -6.96
N LYS A 74 4.81 -17.37 -6.03
CA LYS A 74 5.02 -16.72 -4.73
C LYS A 74 5.97 -17.48 -3.82
N ASP A 75 5.88 -18.81 -3.78
CA ASP A 75 6.83 -19.63 -3.03
C ASP A 75 8.25 -19.49 -3.59
N ASN A 76 8.39 -19.39 -4.92
CA ASN A 76 9.68 -19.13 -5.57
C ASN A 76 10.22 -17.73 -5.24
N VAL A 77 9.37 -16.69 -5.22
CA VAL A 77 9.77 -15.31 -4.87
C VAL A 77 10.17 -15.19 -3.41
N CYS A 78 9.43 -15.85 -2.51
CA CYS A 78 9.77 -15.92 -1.09
C CYS A 78 11.14 -16.58 -0.89
N THR A 79 11.33 -17.76 -1.50
CA THR A 79 12.60 -18.50 -1.43
C THR A 79 13.76 -17.64 -1.95
N LEU A 80 13.57 -16.99 -3.10
CA LEU A 80 14.59 -16.12 -3.69
C LEU A 80 14.93 -14.93 -2.77
N CYS A 81 13.93 -14.33 -2.11
CA CYS A 81 14.15 -13.26 -1.14
C CYS A 81 15.00 -13.77 0.04
N GLU A 82 14.64 -14.90 0.62
CA GLU A 82 15.34 -15.47 1.79
C GLU A 82 16.78 -15.85 1.44
N GLU A 83 17.01 -16.46 0.28
CA GLU A 83 18.36 -16.77 -0.23
C GLU A 83 19.19 -15.52 -0.47
N PHE A 84 18.61 -14.51 -1.12
CA PHE A 84 19.31 -13.25 -1.40
C PHE A 84 19.65 -12.50 -0.11
N ALA A 85 18.70 -12.39 0.82
CA ALA A 85 18.90 -11.75 2.11
C ALA A 85 19.98 -12.47 2.92
N THR A 86 19.97 -13.81 2.93
CA THR A 86 21.00 -14.62 3.57
C THR A 86 22.38 -14.32 2.99
N GLU A 87 22.50 -14.32 1.65
CA GLU A 87 23.79 -14.07 1.00
C GLU A 87 24.29 -12.65 1.26
N ALA A 88 23.41 -11.65 1.23
CA ALA A 88 23.76 -10.26 1.53
C ALA A 88 24.22 -10.08 2.98
N ILE A 89 23.52 -10.67 3.96
CA ILE A 89 23.89 -10.63 5.37
C ILE A 89 25.25 -11.32 5.58
N ASN A 90 25.46 -12.49 4.97
CA ASN A 90 26.74 -13.20 5.04
C ASN A 90 27.88 -12.38 4.44
N PHE A 91 27.65 -11.76 3.28
CA PHE A 91 28.63 -10.91 2.61
C PHE A 91 29.02 -9.70 3.47
N LEU A 92 28.03 -9.01 4.05
CA LEU A 92 28.24 -7.84 4.93
C LEU A 92 28.82 -8.21 6.32
N SER A 93 28.64 -9.46 6.75
CA SER A 93 29.21 -9.96 8.01
C SER A 93 30.71 -10.31 7.90
N GLN A 94 31.27 -10.35 6.69
CA GLN A 94 32.69 -10.61 6.50
C GLN A 94 33.53 -9.40 6.94
N ASN A 95 34.47 -9.62 7.86
CA ASN A 95 35.44 -8.58 8.31
C ASN A 95 36.12 -7.85 7.14
N LYS A 96 36.42 -8.58 6.05
CA LYS A 96 37.00 -8.00 4.84
C LYS A 96 36.06 -6.97 4.21
N THR A 97 34.80 -7.33 3.94
CA THR A 97 33.78 -6.43 3.40
C THR A 97 33.59 -5.21 4.29
N GLN A 98 33.50 -5.41 5.61
CA GLN A 98 33.34 -4.31 6.57
C GLN A 98 34.53 -3.35 6.53
N THR A 99 35.75 -3.88 6.48
CA THR A 99 36.97 -3.08 6.38
C THR A 99 37.01 -2.27 5.09
N GLU A 100 36.71 -2.90 3.94
CA GLU A 100 36.67 -2.21 2.64
C GLU A 100 35.63 -1.07 2.63
N ILE A 101 34.46 -1.28 3.24
CA ILE A 101 33.42 -0.24 3.37
C ILE A 101 33.91 0.92 4.24
N VAL A 102 34.49 0.65 5.41
CA VAL A 102 35.03 1.68 6.30
C VAL A 102 36.13 2.49 5.61
N GLU A 103 37.05 1.84 4.91
CA GLU A 103 38.12 2.51 4.16
C GLU A 103 37.57 3.44 3.07
N VAL A 104 36.54 3.00 2.33
CA VAL A 104 35.88 3.82 1.30
C VAL A 104 35.18 5.03 1.93
N LEU A 105 34.56 4.87 3.11
CA LEU A 105 33.90 5.95 3.82
C LEU A 105 34.90 6.96 4.39
N HIS A 106 36.01 6.51 4.99
CA HIS A 106 37.10 7.39 5.42
C HIS A 106 37.69 8.18 4.24
N LYS A 107 37.94 7.51 3.11
CA LYS A 107 38.41 8.17 1.88
C LYS A 107 37.41 9.22 1.37
N SER A 108 36.12 8.98 1.58
CA SER A 108 35.07 9.94 1.24
C SER A 108 35.07 11.13 2.19
N CYS A 109 35.37 10.94 3.48
CA CYS A 109 35.53 12.03 4.45
C CYS A 109 36.65 13.00 4.07
N SER A 110 37.77 12.51 3.53
CA SER A 110 38.87 13.37 3.05
C SER A 110 38.49 14.28 1.86
N ARG A 111 37.34 14.04 1.21
CA ARG A 111 36.79 14.94 0.18
C ARG A 111 36.01 16.12 0.77
N ILE A 112 35.83 16.18 2.08
CA ILE A 112 35.10 17.24 2.80
C ILE A 112 36.03 17.84 3.87
N PRO A 113 37.05 18.63 3.48
CA PRO A 113 38.14 19.03 4.39
C PRO A 113 37.66 19.82 5.62
N SER A 114 36.58 20.60 5.49
CA SER A 114 36.01 21.38 6.59
C SER A 114 35.38 20.54 7.70
N PHE A 115 35.05 19.28 7.42
CA PHE A 115 34.37 18.37 8.36
C PHE A 115 35.01 16.98 8.43
N GLU A 116 36.24 16.82 7.94
CA GLU A 116 36.87 15.51 7.78
C GLU A 116 36.90 14.73 9.10
N GLN A 117 37.30 15.37 10.19
CA GLN A 117 37.40 14.72 11.51
C GLN A 117 36.03 14.36 12.09
N GLN A 118 35.02 15.22 11.93
CA GLN A 118 33.66 14.92 12.35
C GLN A 118 33.08 13.78 11.51
N CYS A 119 33.35 13.76 10.21
CA CYS A 119 32.93 12.68 9.32
C CYS A 119 33.57 11.34 9.73
N ILE A 120 34.89 11.30 9.96
CA ILE A 120 35.60 10.09 10.41
C ILE A 120 35.01 9.61 11.74
N THR A 121 34.78 10.51 12.70
CA THR A 121 34.17 10.17 14.00
C THR A 121 32.80 9.51 13.83
N LEU A 122 31.97 10.01 12.91
CA LEU A 122 30.65 9.42 12.63
C LEU A 122 30.80 8.05 11.96
N VAL A 123 31.72 7.88 11.02
CA VAL A 123 32.00 6.60 10.36
C VAL A 123 32.43 5.56 11.39
N ASP A 124 33.42 5.89 12.24
CA ASP A 124 33.96 4.99 13.25
C ASP A 124 32.94 4.59 14.31
N TYR A 125 31.94 5.44 14.56
CA TYR A 125 30.89 5.16 15.53
C TYR A 125 29.72 4.38 14.92
N TYR A 126 29.17 4.85 13.81
CA TYR A 126 27.89 4.33 13.28
C TYR A 126 28.05 3.11 12.38
N VAL A 127 29.16 3.00 11.62
CA VAL A 127 29.32 1.88 10.67
C VAL A 127 29.47 0.53 11.37
N PRO A 128 30.24 0.39 12.48
CA PRO A 128 30.27 -0.86 13.23
C PRO A 128 28.90 -1.24 13.79
N LEU A 129 28.14 -0.26 14.31
CA LEU A 129 26.78 -0.49 14.81
C LEU A 129 25.85 -0.97 13.69
N PHE A 130 25.95 -0.37 12.50
CA PHE A 130 25.20 -0.80 11.32
C PHE A 130 25.47 -2.27 10.99
N PHE A 131 26.72 -2.72 11.01
CA PHE A 131 27.03 -4.14 10.75
C PHE A 131 26.50 -5.08 11.83
N VAL A 132 26.49 -4.65 13.09
CA VAL A 132 25.83 -5.41 14.17
C VAL A 132 24.34 -5.56 13.89
N GLU A 133 23.64 -4.47 13.56
CA GLU A 133 22.20 -4.51 13.23
C GLU A 133 21.91 -5.43 12.03
N ILE A 134 22.71 -5.33 10.95
CA ILE A 134 22.57 -6.20 9.77
C ILE A 134 22.73 -7.69 10.15
N SER A 135 23.67 -8.02 11.04
CA SER A 135 23.89 -9.41 11.47
C SER A 135 22.74 -10.01 12.27
N LEU A 136 21.85 -9.17 12.81
CA LEU A 136 20.68 -9.58 13.60
C LEU A 136 19.43 -9.78 12.73
N ILE A 137 19.48 -9.39 11.46
CA ILE A 137 18.35 -9.55 10.54
C ILE A 137 18.13 -11.04 10.26
N GLN A 138 16.90 -11.50 10.46
CA GLN A 138 16.46 -12.83 10.05
C GLN A 138 15.86 -12.74 8.64
N PRO A 139 16.41 -13.44 7.63
CA PRO A 139 15.91 -13.41 6.25
C PRO A 139 14.40 -13.64 6.12
N GLU A 140 13.86 -14.60 6.88
CA GLU A 140 12.44 -14.96 6.84
C GLU A 140 11.55 -13.86 7.43
N VAL A 141 12.07 -13.11 8.40
CA VAL A 141 11.37 -11.96 8.99
C VAL A 141 11.41 -10.78 8.03
N LEU A 142 12.59 -10.45 7.50
CA LEU A 142 12.78 -9.40 6.51
C LEU A 142 11.85 -9.61 5.31
N CYS A 143 11.87 -10.82 4.73
CA CYS A 143 11.08 -11.16 3.56
C CYS A 143 9.56 -11.17 3.83
N LYS A 144 9.14 -11.39 5.08
CA LYS A 144 7.74 -11.18 5.49
C LYS A 144 7.39 -9.70 5.61
N GLU A 145 8.25 -8.89 6.22
CA GLU A 145 8.02 -7.45 6.38
C GLU A 145 7.94 -6.73 5.02
N VAL A 146 8.73 -7.16 4.03
CA VAL A 146 8.63 -6.65 2.65
C VAL A 146 7.60 -7.38 1.80
N ASN A 147 6.74 -8.21 2.42
CA ASN A 147 5.62 -8.93 1.80
C ASN A 147 5.98 -9.94 0.70
N LEU A 148 7.23 -10.37 0.61
CA LEU A 148 7.68 -11.39 -0.35
C LEU A 148 7.44 -12.82 0.15
N CYS A 149 7.25 -13.01 1.47
CA CYS A 149 6.99 -14.30 2.12
C CYS A 149 5.62 -14.36 2.83
N GLN A 150 4.57 -13.81 2.21
CA GLN A 150 3.24 -13.86 2.78
C GLN A 150 2.52 -15.17 2.46
N LYS A 151 2.12 -15.91 3.51
CA LYS A 151 1.19 -17.04 3.39
C LYS A 151 -0.19 -16.48 3.03
N PHE A 152 -0.51 -16.44 1.74
CA PHE A 152 -1.88 -16.26 1.29
C PHE A 152 -2.66 -17.55 1.58
N ALA A 153 -3.17 -17.69 2.80
CA ALA A 153 -4.47 -18.34 2.91
C ALA A 153 -5.45 -17.44 2.15
N LEU A 154 -6.25 -18.01 1.26
CA LEU A 154 -7.49 -17.60 0.60
C LEU A 154 -8.19 -16.31 1.13
N ILE A 155 -7.48 -15.18 1.17
CA ILE A 155 -7.94 -13.92 1.80
C ILE A 155 -8.15 -12.84 0.73
N SER A 156 -7.67 -13.05 -0.51
CA SER A 156 -7.75 -12.08 -1.60
C SER A 156 -9.17 -11.82 -2.10
N THR A 157 -10.03 -12.84 -2.16
CA THR A 157 -11.42 -12.69 -2.59
C THR A 157 -12.31 -12.14 -1.50
N GLN A 158 -12.18 -12.65 -0.27
CA GLN A 158 -13.01 -12.24 0.88
C GLN A 158 -12.77 -10.78 1.29
N ILE A 159 -11.52 -10.30 1.29
CA ILE A 159 -11.21 -8.91 1.66
C ILE A 159 -11.58 -7.93 0.55
N ARG A 160 -11.47 -8.31 -0.73
CA ARG A 160 -11.84 -7.41 -1.83
C ARG A 160 -13.36 -7.29 -1.98
N GLU A 161 -14.12 -8.35 -1.68
CA GLU A 161 -15.57 -8.26 -1.49
C GLU A 161 -15.94 -7.36 -0.30
N ASP A 162 -15.18 -7.42 0.80
CA ASP A 162 -15.37 -6.56 1.97
C ASP A 162 -15.06 -5.08 1.66
N CYS A 163 -13.97 -4.77 0.94
CA CYS A 163 -13.62 -3.39 0.56
C CYS A 163 -14.59 -2.77 -0.45
N CYS A 164 -15.06 -3.55 -1.43
CA CYS A 164 -16.04 -3.07 -2.39
C CYS A 164 -17.38 -2.76 -1.69
N GLY A 165 -17.82 -3.66 -0.79
CA GLY A 165 -19.02 -3.44 0.02
C GLY A 165 -18.90 -2.23 0.95
N VAL A 166 -17.79 -2.07 1.66
CA VAL A 166 -17.52 -0.93 2.53
C VAL A 166 -17.47 0.39 1.74
N CYS A 167 -16.84 0.41 0.56
CA CYS A 167 -16.81 1.59 -0.29
C CYS A 167 -18.23 2.00 -0.72
N HIS A 168 -19.03 1.06 -1.25
CA HIS A 168 -20.40 1.37 -1.66
C HIS A 168 -21.26 1.84 -0.48
N HIS A 169 -21.07 1.27 0.71
CA HIS A 169 -21.79 1.72 1.90
C HIS A 169 -21.41 3.15 2.28
N ALA A 170 -20.12 3.47 2.30
CA ALA A 170 -19.64 4.82 2.60
C ALA A 170 -20.12 5.85 1.56
N VAL A 171 -20.05 5.53 0.27
CA VAL A 171 -20.56 6.41 -0.80
C VAL A 171 -22.06 6.61 -0.68
N SER A 172 -22.82 5.57 -0.35
CA SER A 172 -24.27 5.65 -0.14
C SER A 172 -24.62 6.52 1.06
N GLU A 173 -23.88 6.42 2.16
CA GLU A 173 -24.07 7.27 3.35
C GLU A 173 -23.74 8.74 3.03
N VAL A 174 -22.61 8.98 2.37
CA VAL A 174 -22.22 10.33 1.92
C VAL A 174 -23.27 10.94 1.01
N LEU A 175 -23.77 10.19 0.01
CA LEU A 175 -24.81 10.66 -0.88
C LEU A 175 -26.12 10.96 -0.13
N THR A 176 -26.49 10.13 0.84
CA THR A 176 -27.67 10.35 1.69
C THR A 176 -27.53 11.64 2.49
N LYS A 177 -26.34 11.91 3.04
CA LYS A 177 -26.04 13.15 3.77
C LYS A 177 -25.97 14.36 2.86
N LEU A 178 -25.41 14.25 1.66
CA LEU A 178 -25.36 15.37 0.72
C LEU A 178 -26.76 15.81 0.26
N LYS A 179 -27.70 14.88 0.12
CA LYS A 179 -29.12 15.19 -0.21
C LYS A 179 -29.90 15.87 0.91
N ASP A 180 -29.38 15.83 2.14
CA ASP A 180 -30.03 16.44 3.29
C ASP A 180 -29.78 17.97 3.31
N PRO A 181 -30.83 18.80 3.24
CA PRO A 181 -30.67 20.26 3.11
C PRO A 181 -30.00 20.89 4.33
N ASP A 182 -30.15 20.31 5.52
CA ASP A 182 -29.49 20.77 6.74
C ASP A 182 -27.98 20.52 6.66
N THR A 183 -27.57 19.34 6.17
CA THR A 183 -26.16 19.02 5.89
C THR A 183 -25.57 19.94 4.83
N GLN A 184 -26.30 20.25 3.75
CA GLN A 184 -25.82 21.22 2.75
C GLN A 184 -25.58 22.60 3.35
N LEU A 185 -26.49 23.07 4.21
CA LEU A 185 -26.35 24.34 4.92
C LEU A 185 -25.13 24.33 5.85
N GLU A 186 -24.93 23.24 6.60
CA GLU A 186 -23.78 23.08 7.49
C GLU A 186 -22.46 23.13 6.73
N ILE A 187 -22.38 22.49 5.55
CA ILE A 187 -21.20 22.56 4.68
C ILE A 187 -20.95 24.00 4.21
N ILE A 188 -21.98 24.72 3.77
CA ILE A 188 -21.85 26.12 3.34
C ILE A 188 -21.42 27.03 4.50
N GLU A 189 -21.99 26.86 5.69
CA GLU A 189 -21.59 27.62 6.88
C GLU A 189 -20.13 27.36 7.24
N LEU A 190 -19.69 26.09 7.18
CA LEU A 190 -18.31 25.72 7.43
C LEU A 190 -17.36 26.37 6.43
N LEU A 191 -17.71 26.38 5.14
CA LEU A 191 -16.92 27.05 4.09
C LEU A 191 -16.87 28.57 4.29
N LEU A 192 -17.99 29.21 4.66
CA LEU A 192 -18.05 30.64 4.95
C LEU A 192 -17.19 31.03 6.15
N LYS A 193 -17.17 30.18 7.18
CA LYS A 193 -16.29 30.34 8.34
C LYS A 193 -14.83 30.14 7.96
N GLY A 194 -14.53 29.18 7.07
CA GLY A 194 -13.21 29.01 6.48
C GLY A 194 -12.73 30.28 5.76
N CYS A 195 -13.62 30.94 5.02
CA CYS A 195 -13.32 32.20 4.33
C CYS A 195 -12.86 33.34 5.26
N ASP A 196 -13.24 33.34 6.54
CA ASP A 196 -12.79 34.35 7.50
C ASP A 196 -11.28 34.27 7.80
N SER A 197 -10.65 33.13 7.50
CA SER A 197 -9.21 32.92 7.68
C SER A 197 -8.37 33.40 6.47
N VAL A 198 -9.03 33.80 5.38
CA VAL A 198 -8.37 34.07 4.08
C VAL A 198 -8.17 35.57 3.85
N GLN A 199 -7.35 36.19 4.71
CA GLN A 199 -6.92 37.61 4.75
C GLN A 199 -7.58 38.56 3.70
N ASN A 200 -6.83 39.02 2.70
CA ASN A 200 -7.27 40.03 1.73
C ASN A 200 -8.38 39.55 0.77
N TYR A 201 -8.84 38.31 0.92
CA TYR A 201 -9.77 37.66 0.02
C TYR A 201 -11.09 37.25 0.68
N VAL A 202 -11.31 37.55 1.96
CA VAL A 202 -12.53 37.14 2.71
C VAL A 202 -13.81 37.41 1.90
N LYS A 203 -14.00 38.64 1.39
CA LYS A 203 -15.19 39.01 0.60
C LYS A 203 -15.32 38.20 -0.69
N LYS A 204 -14.22 38.05 -1.43
CA LYS A 204 -14.20 37.30 -2.69
C LYS A 204 -14.44 35.80 -2.43
N CYS A 205 -13.83 35.24 -1.38
CA CYS A 205 -14.04 33.86 -0.94
C CYS A 205 -15.51 33.61 -0.61
N LYS A 206 -16.13 34.45 0.24
CA LYS A 206 -17.55 34.31 0.59
C LYS A 206 -18.46 34.40 -0.64
N SER A 207 -18.15 35.32 -1.56
CA SER A 207 -18.88 35.41 -2.85
C SER A 207 -18.81 34.10 -3.63
N LEU A 208 -17.62 33.51 -3.77
CA LEU A 208 -17.44 32.24 -4.46
C LEU A 208 -18.18 31.10 -3.76
N VAL A 209 -18.18 31.05 -2.42
CA VAL A 209 -18.91 30.03 -1.65
C VAL A 209 -20.42 30.14 -1.88
N PHE A 210 -20.98 31.35 -1.87
CA PHE A 210 -22.41 31.53 -2.16
C PHE A 210 -22.78 31.20 -3.61
N GLU A 211 -21.93 31.57 -4.57
CA GLU A 211 -22.21 31.41 -6.00
C GLU A 211 -22.00 29.97 -6.47
N TYR A 212 -20.88 29.36 -6.09
CA TYR A 212 -20.49 28.03 -6.59
C TYR A 212 -20.76 26.90 -5.60
N GLY A 213 -20.88 27.17 -4.30
CA GLY A 213 -21.10 26.14 -3.28
C GLY A 213 -22.31 25.25 -3.58
N PRO A 214 -23.52 25.81 -3.78
CA PRO A 214 -24.70 25.02 -4.12
C PRO A 214 -24.55 24.23 -5.43
N LEU A 215 -23.92 24.83 -6.45
CA LEU A 215 -23.69 24.16 -7.74
C LEU A 215 -22.74 22.97 -7.61
N ILE A 216 -21.67 23.12 -6.82
CA ILE A 216 -20.69 22.06 -6.56
C ILE A 216 -21.34 20.91 -5.80
N LEU A 217 -22.17 21.20 -4.80
CA LEU A 217 -22.90 20.17 -4.04
C LEU A 217 -23.83 19.37 -4.95
N ALA A 218 -24.66 20.04 -5.74
CA ALA A 218 -25.56 19.38 -6.70
C ALA A 218 -24.81 18.55 -7.75
N ASN A 219 -23.69 19.07 -8.27
CA ASN A 219 -22.87 18.34 -9.24
C ASN A 219 -22.18 17.13 -8.59
N THR A 220 -21.80 17.22 -7.32
CA THR A 220 -21.19 16.12 -6.57
C THR A 220 -22.21 15.02 -6.29
N GLU A 221 -23.43 15.37 -5.90
CA GLU A 221 -24.54 14.41 -5.76
C GLU A 221 -24.75 13.64 -7.06
N ASN A 222 -24.91 14.36 -8.19
CA ASN A 222 -25.10 13.76 -9.50
C ASN A 222 -23.91 12.86 -9.91
N PHE A 223 -22.68 13.33 -9.67
CA PHE A 223 -21.49 12.54 -9.95
C PHE A 223 -21.48 11.23 -9.16
N LEU A 224 -21.75 11.28 -7.84
CA LEU A 224 -21.78 10.08 -7.00
C LEU A 224 -22.94 9.13 -7.32
N GLU A 225 -24.05 9.63 -7.88
CA GLU A 225 -25.16 8.79 -8.37
C GLU A 225 -24.84 8.08 -9.68
N THR A 226 -24.15 8.76 -10.59
CA THR A 226 -23.95 8.30 -11.97
C THR A 226 -22.62 7.61 -12.19
N THR A 227 -21.69 7.76 -11.26
CA THR A 227 -20.33 7.25 -11.37
C THR A 227 -20.04 6.24 -10.28
N ASP A 228 -19.60 5.06 -10.67
CA ASP A 228 -19.05 4.08 -9.74
C ASP A 228 -17.65 4.50 -9.28
N VAL A 229 -17.60 5.40 -8.32
CA VAL A 229 -16.36 5.87 -7.71
C VAL A 229 -15.59 4.76 -7.00
N CYS A 230 -16.25 3.66 -6.59
CA CYS A 230 -15.59 2.54 -5.94
C CYS A 230 -14.74 1.73 -6.92
N THR A 231 -15.17 1.64 -8.18
CA THR A 231 -14.33 1.10 -9.26
C THR A 231 -13.18 2.05 -9.61
N ILE A 232 -13.41 3.36 -9.63
CA ILE A 232 -12.35 4.37 -9.90
C ILE A 232 -11.28 4.35 -8.81
N LEU A 233 -11.70 4.19 -7.55
CA LEU A 233 -10.82 4.08 -6.38
C LEU A 233 -10.22 2.68 -6.22
N HIS A 234 -10.43 1.78 -7.21
CA HIS A 234 -9.97 0.39 -7.20
C HIS A 234 -10.40 -0.44 -5.97
N ALA A 235 -11.41 0.02 -5.23
CA ALA A 235 -12.04 -0.74 -4.16
C ALA A 235 -12.89 -1.89 -4.71
N CYS A 236 -13.47 -1.69 -5.89
CA CYS A 236 -14.18 -2.71 -6.67
C CYS A 236 -13.38 -3.07 -7.93
N ASN A 237 -13.58 -4.31 -8.42
CA ASN A 237 -13.03 -4.69 -9.72
C ASN A 237 -13.78 -3.94 -10.82
N GLY A 238 -13.03 -3.27 -11.70
CA GLY A 238 -13.58 -2.84 -12.97
C GLY A 238 -14.11 -4.05 -13.74
N ALA A 239 -15.32 -3.95 -14.29
CA ALA A 239 -15.87 -4.98 -15.16
C ALA A 239 -14.91 -5.23 -16.32
N LYS A 240 -14.16 -6.34 -16.26
CA LYS A 240 -13.51 -6.90 -17.43
C LYS A 240 -14.66 -7.19 -18.40
N GLN A 241 -14.73 -6.50 -19.53
CA GLN A 241 -15.72 -6.80 -20.56
C GLN A 241 -15.45 -8.22 -21.06
N THR A 242 -16.08 -9.20 -20.43
CA THR A 242 -16.32 -10.51 -21.03
C THR A 242 -17.37 -10.25 -22.10
N LEU A 243 -16.92 -9.97 -23.32
CA LEU A 243 -17.74 -10.16 -24.50
C LEU A 243 -18.02 -11.66 -24.59
N VAL A 244 -19.09 -12.08 -23.93
CA VAL A 244 -19.80 -13.31 -24.27
C VAL A 244 -20.40 -13.06 -25.64
N ALA A 245 -19.73 -13.58 -26.68
CA ALA A 245 -20.39 -13.81 -27.95
C ALA A 245 -21.42 -14.92 -27.70
N ASP A 246 -22.70 -14.57 -27.78
CA ASP A 246 -23.80 -15.51 -27.71
C ASP A 246 -24.52 -15.53 -29.06
N SER A 247 -24.75 -16.77 -29.54
CA SER A 247 -25.53 -17.22 -30.73
C SER A 247 -24.91 -17.07 -32.12
#